data_AF-A0A6G0UEW0-F1
#
_entry.id   AF-A0A6G0UEW0-F1
#
_cell.length_a   1.000
_cell.length_b   1.000
_cell.length_c   1.000
_cell.angle_alpha   90.00
_cell.angle_beta   90.00
_cell.angle_gamma   90.00
#
_symmetry.space_group_name_H-M   'P 1'
#
loop_
_entity.id
_entity.type
_entity.pdbx_description
1 polymer ?
#
loop_
_entity_poly.entity_id
_entity_poly.type
_entity_poly.pdbx_seq_one_letter_code
_entity_poly.pdbx_strand_id
1 'polypeptide(L)'
;MTAAGSPEVWYRKFLLARCVPPVLRGEFETTTDCYALTLTCADFRELKSFENFRVRLSFFDTQYKHFFGRRFISKYYLSDKNQILFNDVFFFHSPIKEESIVIVVEIVEYDNEENEWVLAWTVVPVFTKSEAMTDFSSNVSVPVQPKKFQLYSGTAKLLFFVNSLDSPKLKKIPGVLECCLQTNENLKSALNFIPEYVIISQHEHIPGLRRPTEGIALIRKEMPMLACPEESDTFVGILDNLSVSFGVLPEEIEKVFLETLNRERNFRLNRPPDDTGIPRLEVIERRLRIGIHNGFTYIEDPMVFYLTAKDEMDSGRHSIRRRSRSLSRMSNFI
;
A
#
# COMPACT_ATOMS: atom_id res chain seq x y z
N MET A 1 27.73 -1.57 1.20
CA MET A 1 27.23 -2.84 1.78
C MET A 1 26.44 -2.51 3.04
N THR A 2 25.15 -2.22 2.92
CA THR A 2 24.27 -2.12 4.09
C THR A 2 23.86 -3.54 4.46
N ALA A 3 24.03 -3.89 5.74
CA ALA A 3 23.78 -5.24 6.26
C ALA A 3 22.40 -5.74 5.81
N ALA A 4 22.37 -6.86 5.09
CA ALA A 4 21.14 -7.55 4.78
C ALA A 4 20.45 -7.88 6.11
N GLY A 5 19.26 -7.33 6.33
CA GLY A 5 18.49 -7.59 7.56
C GLY A 5 18.23 -9.09 7.73
N SER A 6 17.99 -9.53 8.98
CA SER A 6 17.67 -10.93 9.25
C SER A 6 16.41 -11.37 8.49
N PRO A 7 16.22 -12.67 8.23
CA PRO A 7 15.00 -13.19 7.60
C PRO A 7 13.71 -12.72 8.32
N GLU A 8 13.75 -12.59 9.65
CA GLU A 8 12.65 -12.07 10.46
C GLU A 8 12.31 -10.61 10.13
N VAL A 9 13.32 -9.76 9.97
CA VAL A 9 13.12 -8.34 9.60
C VAL A 9 12.47 -8.24 8.21
N TRP A 10 12.94 -9.05 7.26
CA TRP A 10 12.37 -9.10 5.91
C TRP A 10 10.94 -9.60 5.90
N TYR A 11 10.64 -10.64 6.67
CA TYR A 11 9.30 -11.18 6.80
C TYR A 11 8.35 -10.17 7.46
N ARG A 12 8.80 -9.49 8.52
CA ARG A 12 8.03 -8.41 9.15
C ARG A 12 7.76 -7.26 8.18
N LYS A 13 8.75 -6.85 7.38
CA LYS A 13 8.56 -5.83 6.32
C LYS A 13 7.49 -6.26 5.33
N PHE A 14 7.54 -7.51 4.87
CA PHE A 14 6.55 -8.09 3.97
C PHE A 14 5.13 -8.11 4.57
N LEU A 15 4.99 -8.49 5.84
CA LEU A 15 3.70 -8.45 6.53
C LEU A 15 3.15 -7.03 6.69
N LEU A 16 4.01 -6.06 6.99
CA LEU A 16 3.63 -4.64 7.13
C LEU A 16 3.32 -3.96 5.78
N ALA A 17 3.76 -4.54 4.67
CA ALA A 17 3.47 -4.05 3.33
C ALA A 17 2.11 -4.54 2.79
N ARG A 18 1.40 -5.43 3.52
CA ARG A 18 0.10 -5.93 3.10
C ARG A 18 -0.91 -4.80 2.95
N CYS A 19 -1.56 -4.79 1.80
CA CYS A 19 -2.60 -3.82 1.47
C CYS A 19 -3.97 -4.39 1.76
N VAL A 20 -4.85 -3.52 2.24
CA VAL A 20 -6.29 -3.79 2.21
C VAL A 20 -6.76 -3.53 0.79
N PRO A 21 -7.38 -4.50 0.09
CA PRO A 21 -7.84 -4.28 -1.28
C PRO A 21 -8.98 -3.24 -1.32
N PRO A 22 -9.13 -2.47 -2.41
CA PRO A 22 -10.35 -1.71 -2.64
C PRO A 22 -11.56 -2.63 -2.81
N VAL A 23 -12.76 -2.08 -2.66
CA VAL A 23 -13.98 -2.80 -3.02
C VAL A 23 -14.08 -2.84 -4.54
N LEU A 24 -13.77 -3.99 -5.15
CA LEU A 24 -13.73 -4.16 -6.59
C LEU A 24 -15.15 -4.14 -7.22
N ARG A 25 -15.28 -3.47 -8.37
CA ARG A 25 -16.47 -3.40 -9.22
C ARG A 25 -16.15 -3.97 -10.61
N GLY A 26 -16.55 -5.21 -10.86
CA GLY A 26 -16.47 -5.79 -12.21
C GLY A 26 -15.04 -6.02 -12.72
N GLU A 27 -14.93 -6.30 -14.02
CA GLU A 27 -13.64 -6.45 -14.71
C GLU A 27 -13.05 -5.07 -14.97
N PHE A 28 -11.94 -4.76 -14.30
CA PHE A 28 -11.19 -3.53 -14.55
C PHE A 28 -10.24 -3.74 -15.73
N GLU A 29 -9.95 -2.65 -16.45
CA GLU A 29 -8.86 -2.62 -17.42
C GLU A 29 -7.55 -3.02 -16.72
N THR A 30 -6.74 -3.85 -17.37
CA THR A 30 -5.47 -4.35 -16.82
C THR A 30 -4.38 -3.27 -16.73
N THR A 31 -4.67 -2.04 -17.13
CA THR A 31 -3.68 -0.96 -17.20
C THR A 31 -3.75 -0.10 -15.95
N THR A 32 -2.66 -0.03 -15.21
CA THR A 32 -2.51 0.86 -14.05
C THR A 32 -1.88 2.19 -14.45
N ASP A 33 -2.40 3.27 -13.86
CA ASP A 33 -1.75 4.58 -13.91
C ASP A 33 -0.80 4.71 -12.73
N CYS A 34 0.26 5.47 -12.95
CA CYS A 34 1.30 5.74 -11.97
C CYS A 34 1.32 7.23 -11.62
N TYR A 35 1.57 7.55 -10.36
CA TYR A 35 1.45 8.90 -9.84
C TYR A 35 2.62 9.30 -8.95
N ALA A 36 2.87 10.61 -8.90
CA ALA A 36 3.74 11.27 -7.94
C ALA A 36 2.95 12.38 -7.22
N LEU A 37 2.81 12.26 -5.90
CA LEU A 37 2.22 13.26 -5.02
C LEU A 37 3.34 14.02 -4.32
N THR A 38 3.48 15.31 -4.61
CA THR A 38 4.41 16.21 -3.93
C THR A 38 3.68 16.97 -2.85
N LEU A 39 4.04 16.78 -1.58
CA LEU A 39 3.61 17.63 -0.48
C LEU A 39 4.64 18.73 -0.27
N THR A 40 4.23 19.99 -0.41
CA THR A 40 5.13 21.15 -0.29
C THR A 40 5.17 21.61 1.17
N CYS A 41 4.07 22.14 1.67
CA CYS A 41 3.96 22.64 3.03
C CYS A 41 2.52 22.60 3.54
N ALA A 42 2.34 22.78 4.84
CA ALA A 42 1.06 23.11 5.44
C ALA A 42 1.20 24.41 6.23
N ASP A 43 0.38 25.39 5.87
CA ASP A 43 0.31 26.68 6.55
C ASP A 43 -0.83 26.67 7.57
N PHE A 44 -0.55 27.23 8.75
CA PHE A 44 -1.48 27.40 9.85
C PHE A 44 -1.40 28.83 10.36
N ARG A 45 -2.50 29.37 10.90
CA ARG A 45 -2.46 30.71 11.51
C ARG A 45 -1.70 30.75 12.83
N GLU A 46 -1.82 29.70 13.63
CA GLU A 46 -1.18 29.55 14.94
C GLU A 46 -0.79 28.08 15.11
N LEU A 47 0.51 27.81 14.99
CA LEU A 47 1.11 26.53 15.33
C LEU A 47 1.98 26.77 16.57
N LYS A 48 1.97 25.86 17.54
CA LYS A 48 2.87 26.00 18.68
C LYS A 48 4.29 25.69 18.21
N SER A 49 5.25 26.47 18.69
CA SER A 49 6.64 26.30 18.32
C SER A 49 7.21 25.00 18.92
N PHE A 50 7.87 24.19 18.09
CA PHE A 50 8.67 23.00 18.44
C PHE A 50 7.93 21.68 18.71
N GLU A 51 6.85 21.40 17.99
CA GLU A 51 6.20 20.08 18.02
C GLU A 51 6.67 19.18 16.86
N ASN A 52 6.75 17.88 17.13
CA ASN A 52 7.17 16.89 16.15
C ASN A 52 5.95 16.47 15.32
N PHE A 53 5.92 16.82 14.04
CA PHE A 53 4.81 16.51 13.16
C PHE A 53 5.10 15.31 12.28
N ARG A 54 4.07 14.52 11.96
CA ARG A 54 4.13 13.50 10.90
C ARG A 54 2.94 13.64 9.98
N VAL A 55 3.12 13.19 8.75
CA VAL A 55 2.05 13.06 7.77
C VAL A 55 1.67 11.58 7.66
N ARG A 56 0.36 11.32 7.66
CA ARG A 56 -0.22 10.02 7.33
C ARG A 56 -0.97 10.13 6.03
N LEU A 57 -0.73 9.17 5.15
CA LEU A 57 -1.40 9.08 3.86
C LEU A 57 -2.16 7.77 3.78
N SER A 58 -3.44 7.82 3.43
CA SER A 58 -4.29 6.63 3.27
C SER A 58 -5.22 6.81 2.08
N PHE A 59 -5.52 5.75 1.34
CA PHE A 59 -6.59 5.80 0.35
C PHE A 59 -7.95 5.67 1.01
N PHE A 60 -8.92 6.43 0.50
CA PHE A 60 -10.31 6.35 0.93
C PHE A 60 -11.24 6.37 -0.27
N ASP A 61 -12.21 5.48 -0.26
CA ASP A 61 -13.29 5.46 -1.22
C ASP A 61 -14.49 6.23 -0.65
N THR A 62 -14.78 7.39 -1.23
CA THR A 62 -15.86 8.26 -0.78
C THR A 62 -17.25 7.72 -1.06
N GLN A 63 -17.39 6.77 -1.98
CA GLN A 63 -18.67 6.16 -2.32
C GLN A 63 -18.97 4.98 -1.40
N TYR A 64 -17.98 4.12 -1.16
CA TYR A 64 -18.12 2.96 -0.26
C TYR A 64 -17.85 3.27 1.20
N LYS A 65 -17.34 4.47 1.49
CA LYS A 65 -16.99 4.92 2.84
C LYS A 65 -16.01 3.93 3.49
N HIS A 66 -14.86 3.71 2.85
CA HIS A 66 -13.90 2.70 3.29
C HIS A 66 -12.46 3.13 3.02
N PHE A 67 -11.58 2.93 4.00
CA PHE A 67 -10.14 3.10 3.85
C PHE A 67 -9.49 1.83 3.30
N PHE A 68 -8.56 1.97 2.37
CA PHE A 68 -7.90 0.84 1.73
C PHE A 68 -6.43 1.13 1.40
N GLY A 69 -5.76 0.16 0.78
CA GLY A 69 -4.33 0.18 0.49
C GLY A 69 -3.48 -0.03 1.73
N ARG A 70 -2.25 0.49 1.69
CA ARG A 70 -1.35 0.58 2.84
C ARG A 70 -1.29 2.02 3.33
N ARG A 71 -1.60 2.24 4.61
CA ARG A 71 -1.37 3.54 5.26
C ARG A 71 0.13 3.81 5.35
N PHE A 72 0.56 4.96 4.83
CA PHE A 72 1.92 5.46 4.97
C PHE A 72 2.02 6.41 6.16
N ILE A 73 3.17 6.41 6.83
CA ILE A 73 3.49 7.34 7.92
C ILE A 73 4.91 7.89 7.68
N SER A 74 5.04 9.21 7.59
CA SER A 74 6.29 9.90 7.24
C SER A 74 7.34 9.86 8.36
N LYS A 75 8.54 10.41 8.08
CA LYS A 75 9.47 10.90 9.11
C LYS A 75 8.86 12.06 9.91
N TYR A 76 9.53 12.48 10.98
CA TYR A 76 9.16 13.70 11.71
C TYR A 76 9.53 14.95 10.90
N TYR A 77 8.67 15.97 10.98
CA TYR A 77 8.87 17.31 10.46
C TYR A 77 8.81 18.31 11.61
N LEU A 78 9.58 19.37 11.49
CA LEU A 78 9.55 20.50 12.40
C LEU A 78 8.73 21.62 11.78
N SER A 79 8.01 22.36 12.61
CA SER A 79 7.35 23.60 12.20
C SER A 79 8.32 24.79 12.26
N ASP A 80 8.28 25.67 11.27
CA ASP A 80 8.78 27.04 11.38
C ASP A 80 7.61 27.99 11.67
N LYS A 81 7.36 28.22 12.97
CA LYS A 81 6.26 29.03 13.51
C LYS A 81 4.88 28.60 13.02
N ASN A 82 4.48 29.06 11.85
CA ASN A 82 3.15 28.94 11.26
C ASN A 82 3.12 27.97 10.07
N GLN A 83 4.25 27.35 9.72
CA GLN A 83 4.35 26.48 8.57
C GLN A 83 5.08 25.18 8.92
N ILE A 84 4.59 24.07 8.37
CA ILE A 84 5.32 22.80 8.37
C ILE A 84 5.79 22.56 6.93
N LEU A 85 7.12 22.49 6.74
CA LEU A 85 7.73 22.23 5.43
C LEU A 85 7.93 20.73 5.25
N PHE A 86 7.34 20.17 4.18
CA PHE A 86 7.46 18.74 3.86
C PHE A 86 8.48 18.51 2.75
N ASN A 87 8.27 19.17 1.60
CA ASN A 87 9.05 18.99 0.37
C ASN A 87 9.35 17.52 0.02
N ASP A 88 8.36 16.65 0.24
CA ASP A 88 8.50 15.22 0.02
C ASP A 88 7.60 14.76 -1.13
N VAL A 89 8.15 13.87 -1.96
CA VAL A 89 7.43 13.22 -3.05
C VAL A 89 7.07 11.79 -2.66
N PHE A 90 5.84 11.39 -2.96
CA PHE A 90 5.30 10.06 -2.72
C PHE A 90 4.84 9.44 -4.02
N PHE A 91 5.19 8.17 -4.23
CA PHE A 91 4.88 7.42 -5.45
C PHE A 91 3.88 6.31 -5.14
N PHE A 92 2.98 6.06 -6.08
CA PHE A 92 2.02 4.96 -6.03
C PHE A 92 1.46 4.69 -7.43
N HIS A 93 0.75 3.58 -7.58
CA HIS A 93 -0.03 3.30 -8.78
C HIS A 93 -1.42 2.77 -8.44
N SER A 94 -2.37 3.04 -9.33
CA SER A 94 -3.78 2.66 -9.20
C SER A 94 -4.34 2.19 -10.55
N PRO A 95 -4.94 1.00 -10.62
CA PRO A 95 -5.70 0.56 -11.80
C PRO A 95 -7.05 1.27 -11.93
N ILE A 96 -7.64 1.75 -10.83
CA ILE A 96 -8.96 2.37 -10.84
C ILE A 96 -8.84 3.88 -11.06
N LYS A 97 -9.50 4.39 -12.10
CA LYS A 97 -9.65 5.82 -12.42
C LYS A 97 -11.04 6.33 -12.04
N GLU A 98 -11.31 6.37 -10.74
CA GLU A 98 -12.57 6.88 -10.20
C GLU A 98 -12.35 8.15 -9.36
N GLU A 99 -13.24 9.13 -9.52
CA GLU A 99 -13.25 10.36 -8.71
C GLU A 99 -13.65 10.09 -7.25
N SER A 100 -14.24 8.91 -6.99
CA SER A 100 -14.56 8.44 -5.64
C SER A 100 -13.30 8.17 -4.80
N ILE A 101 -12.18 7.85 -5.45
CA ILE A 101 -10.92 7.50 -4.80
C ILE A 101 -10.10 8.76 -4.51
N VAL A 102 -9.83 8.97 -3.23
CA VAL A 102 -9.05 10.10 -2.74
C VAL A 102 -7.92 9.61 -1.83
N ILE A 103 -6.86 10.43 -1.73
CA ILE A 103 -5.85 10.29 -0.69
C ILE A 103 -6.24 11.19 0.47
N VAL A 104 -6.42 10.60 1.64
CA VAL A 104 -6.55 11.31 2.90
C VAL A 104 -5.16 11.66 3.41
N VAL A 105 -4.94 12.94 3.67
CA VAL A 105 -3.72 13.45 4.28
C VAL A 105 -4.05 13.87 5.71
N GLU A 106 -3.47 13.21 6.71
CA GLU A 106 -3.58 13.61 8.11
C GLU A 106 -2.22 14.18 8.59
N ILE A 107 -2.25 15.36 9.19
CA ILE A 107 -1.12 15.97 9.89
C ILE A 107 -1.30 15.63 11.36
N VAL A 108 -0.33 14.89 11.90
CA VAL A 108 -0.35 14.36 13.25
C VAL A 108 0.75 15.03 14.05
N GLU A 109 0.38 15.52 15.21
CA GLU A 109 1.26 16.16 16.18
C GLU A 109 1.62 15.12 17.26
N TYR A 110 2.88 15.17 17.70
CA TYR A 110 3.40 14.35 18.78
C TYR A 110 3.91 15.25 19.90
N ASP A 111 3.54 14.92 21.13
CA ASP A 111 4.21 15.49 22.30
C ASP A 111 5.56 14.80 22.59
N ASN A 112 6.22 15.30 23.63
CA ASN A 112 7.47 14.77 24.15
C ASN A 112 7.33 13.38 24.81
N GLU A 113 6.09 12.92 25.07
CA GLU A 113 5.77 11.61 25.65
C GLU A 113 5.33 10.59 24.58
N GLU A 114 5.50 10.92 23.29
CA GLU A 114 5.06 10.14 22.13
C GLU A 114 3.55 9.93 22.02
N ASN A 115 2.74 10.71 22.74
CA ASN A 115 1.30 10.72 22.50
C ASN A 115 0.99 11.39 21.16
N GLU A 116 0.04 10.83 20.42
CA GLU A 116 -0.31 11.30 19.08
C GLU A 116 -1.73 11.84 19.00
N TRP A 117 -1.91 12.94 18.28
CA TRP A 117 -3.23 13.42 17.90
C TRP A 117 -3.22 13.99 16.49
N VAL A 118 -4.35 13.81 15.79
CA VAL A 118 -4.56 14.42 14.47
C VAL A 118 -4.81 15.91 14.67
N LEU A 119 -3.83 16.73 14.32
CA LEU A 119 -3.94 18.19 14.31
C LEU A 119 -4.93 18.63 13.23
N ALA A 120 -4.75 18.09 12.03
CA ALA A 120 -5.53 18.46 10.87
C ALA A 120 -5.59 17.33 9.84
N TRP A 121 -6.58 17.38 8.97
CA TRP A 121 -6.65 16.48 7.82
C TRP A 121 -7.30 17.14 6.61
N THR A 122 -7.06 16.58 5.44
CA THR A 122 -7.73 16.95 4.19
C THR A 122 -7.78 15.76 3.23
N VAL A 123 -8.37 15.95 2.05
CA VAL A 123 -8.40 14.93 1.00
C VAL A 123 -7.90 15.52 -0.33
N VAL A 124 -7.13 14.71 -1.04
CA VAL A 124 -6.56 15.04 -2.35
C VAL A 124 -7.13 14.04 -3.37
N PRO A 125 -7.89 14.48 -4.38
CA PRO A 125 -8.39 13.60 -5.43
C PRO A 125 -7.25 12.92 -6.19
N VAL A 126 -7.35 11.61 -6.43
CA VAL A 126 -6.36 10.87 -7.24
C VAL A 126 -6.61 11.07 -8.73
N PHE A 127 -7.88 11.17 -9.11
CA PHE A 127 -8.31 11.32 -10.49
C PHE A 127 -9.45 12.34 -10.58
N THR A 128 -9.44 13.16 -11.62
CA THR A 128 -10.49 14.15 -11.92
C THR A 128 -10.69 14.19 -13.43
N LYS A 129 -11.90 13.87 -13.92
CA LYS A 129 -12.14 13.67 -15.36
C LYS A 129 -11.87 14.91 -16.21
N SER A 130 -12.08 16.09 -15.64
CA SER A 130 -11.95 17.37 -16.32
C SER A 130 -10.54 17.95 -16.28
N GLU A 131 -9.59 17.30 -15.63
CA GLU A 131 -8.27 17.87 -15.39
C GLU A 131 -7.14 17.01 -15.98
N ALA A 132 -6.40 17.59 -16.92
CA ALA A 132 -5.19 16.99 -17.43
C ALA A 132 -4.07 17.15 -16.39
N MET A 133 -3.49 16.03 -15.96
CA MET A 133 -2.31 16.03 -15.08
C MET A 133 -1.04 16.18 -15.91
N THR A 134 -0.09 16.94 -15.37
CA THR A 134 1.27 16.98 -15.90
C THR A 134 2.02 15.72 -15.50
N ASP A 135 3.06 15.39 -16.25
CA ASP A 135 3.87 14.19 -16.01
C ASP A 135 5.16 14.54 -15.27
N PHE A 136 5.35 13.91 -14.10
CA PHE A 136 6.51 14.07 -13.23
C PHE A 136 7.79 13.55 -13.88
N SER A 137 7.66 12.51 -14.72
CA SER A 137 8.77 11.97 -15.51
C SER A 137 9.18 12.84 -16.70
N SER A 138 8.39 13.85 -17.06
CA SER A 138 8.66 14.65 -18.24
C SER A 138 9.93 15.50 -18.10
N ASN A 139 10.66 15.61 -19.20
CA ASN A 139 11.89 16.40 -19.27
C ASN A 139 11.64 17.91 -19.35
N VAL A 140 10.38 18.32 -19.51
CA VAL A 140 10.01 19.73 -19.64
C VAL A 140 9.90 20.32 -18.24
N SER A 141 10.81 21.24 -17.90
CA SER A 141 10.84 21.95 -16.62
C SER A 141 9.71 23.00 -16.57
N VAL A 142 8.46 22.55 -16.58
CA VAL A 142 7.32 23.40 -16.24
C VAL A 142 7.14 23.33 -14.74
N PRO A 143 7.40 24.42 -13.98
CA PRO A 143 7.10 24.43 -12.56
C PRO A 143 5.59 24.28 -12.37
N VAL A 144 5.16 23.15 -11.79
CA VAL A 144 3.76 22.91 -11.50
C VAL A 144 3.41 23.63 -10.22
N GLN A 145 2.44 24.54 -10.29
CA GLN A 145 1.98 25.27 -9.10
C GLN A 145 1.25 24.31 -8.16
N PRO A 146 1.63 24.25 -6.87
CA PRO A 146 0.90 23.47 -5.87
C PRO A 146 -0.55 23.93 -5.77
N LYS A 147 -1.46 22.96 -5.64
CA LYS A 147 -2.86 23.22 -5.30
C LYS A 147 -3.00 23.37 -3.80
N LYS A 148 -3.96 24.21 -3.40
CA LYS A 148 -4.27 24.53 -2.01
C LYS A 148 -5.50 23.74 -1.56
N PHE A 149 -5.34 22.94 -0.51
CA PHE A 149 -6.39 22.13 0.08
C PHE A 149 -6.75 22.62 1.48
N GLN A 150 -8.04 22.88 1.71
CA GLN A 150 -8.56 23.30 3.01
C GLN A 150 -8.33 22.19 4.06
N LEU A 151 -7.82 22.58 5.22
CA LEU A 151 -7.64 21.69 6.37
C LEU A 151 -8.88 21.64 7.26
N TYR A 152 -9.14 20.48 7.86
CA TYR A 152 -10.23 20.21 8.79
C TYR A 152 -9.68 19.70 10.12
N SER A 153 -10.38 20.02 11.22
CA SER A 153 -10.06 19.51 12.55
C SER A 153 -10.71 18.15 12.83
N GLY A 154 -10.24 17.48 13.88
CA GLY A 154 -10.73 16.18 14.28
C GLY A 154 -10.08 15.04 13.48
N THR A 155 -10.81 13.95 13.28
CA THR A 155 -10.29 12.77 12.59
C THR A 155 -10.89 12.62 11.19
N ALA A 156 -10.09 12.12 10.25
CA ALA A 156 -10.58 11.76 8.92
C ALA A 156 -11.63 10.64 8.93
N LYS A 157 -11.83 9.93 10.06
CA LYS A 157 -12.97 9.02 10.25
C LYS A 157 -14.32 9.71 10.12
N LEU A 158 -14.39 11.04 10.20
CA LEU A 158 -15.63 11.77 9.90
C LEU A 158 -16.12 11.55 8.45
N LEU A 159 -15.22 11.15 7.53
CA LEU A 159 -15.56 10.81 6.15
C LEU A 159 -16.59 9.67 6.04
N PHE A 160 -16.69 8.79 7.03
CA PHE A 160 -17.72 7.74 7.07
C PHE A 160 -19.15 8.31 7.18
N PHE A 161 -19.30 9.54 7.67
CA PHE A 161 -20.59 10.14 8.03
C PHE A 161 -20.98 11.36 7.19
N VAL A 162 -20.17 11.71 6.18
CA VAL A 162 -20.38 12.87 5.31
C VAL A 162 -20.27 12.47 3.84
N ASN A 163 -21.09 13.10 2.99
CA ASN A 163 -21.11 12.86 1.54
C ASN A 163 -20.33 13.90 0.73
N SER A 164 -20.01 15.04 1.34
CA SER A 164 -19.24 16.13 0.72
C SER A 164 -18.37 16.81 1.78
N LEU A 165 -17.24 17.36 1.33
CA LEU A 165 -16.34 18.19 2.15
C LEU A 165 -16.96 19.54 2.55
N ASP A 166 -18.03 19.97 1.86
CA ASP A 166 -18.80 21.16 2.22
C ASP A 166 -19.85 20.91 3.31
N SER A 167 -19.89 19.70 3.86
CA SER A 167 -20.78 19.36 4.96
C SER A 167 -20.54 20.26 6.17
N PRO A 168 -21.60 20.84 6.79
CA PRO A 168 -21.47 21.67 7.98
C PRO A 168 -20.98 20.87 9.21
N LYS A 169 -21.00 19.53 9.14
CA LYS A 169 -20.42 18.65 10.17
C LYS A 169 -18.89 18.70 10.21
N LEU A 170 -18.26 19.19 9.15
CA LEU A 170 -16.81 19.30 9.04
C LEU A 170 -16.36 20.69 9.50
N LYS A 171 -15.53 20.72 10.53
CA LYS A 171 -14.99 21.97 11.08
C LYS A 171 -13.69 22.33 10.36
N LYS A 172 -13.80 23.25 9.41
CA LYS A 172 -12.66 23.90 8.72
C LYS A 172 -11.78 24.61 9.75
N ILE A 173 -10.46 24.51 9.61
CA ILE A 173 -9.50 25.25 10.42
C ILE A 173 -8.77 26.31 9.60
N PRO A 174 -8.23 27.38 10.22
CA PRO A 174 -7.45 28.38 9.52
C PRO A 174 -6.07 27.82 9.13
N GLY A 175 -6.03 27.10 8.01
CA GLY A 175 -4.83 26.51 7.45
C GLY A 175 -5.09 25.81 6.12
N VAL A 176 -4.02 25.60 5.36
CA VAL A 176 -4.05 25.06 4.00
C VAL A 176 -2.88 24.11 3.81
N LEU A 177 -3.12 22.97 3.17
CA LEU A 177 -2.09 22.09 2.64
C LEU A 177 -1.79 22.46 1.18
N GLU A 178 -0.52 22.65 0.85
CA GLU A 178 -0.05 22.81 -0.53
C GLU A 178 0.50 21.49 -1.05
N CYS A 179 -0.11 20.95 -2.10
CA CYS A 179 0.40 19.77 -2.77
C CYS A 179 0.09 19.73 -4.27
N CYS A 180 0.86 18.91 -4.98
CA CYS A 180 0.71 18.70 -6.42
C CYS A 180 0.63 17.18 -6.69
N LEU A 181 -0.34 16.78 -7.50
CA LEU A 181 -0.45 15.42 -8.02
C LEU A 181 -0.15 15.42 -9.51
N GLN A 182 0.75 14.54 -9.92
CA GLN A 182 1.22 14.38 -11.29
C GLN A 182 1.19 12.90 -11.69
N THR A 183 1.11 12.62 -12.98
CA THR A 183 1.39 11.26 -13.48
C THR A 183 2.90 10.97 -13.37
N ASN A 184 3.29 9.70 -13.43
CA ASN A 184 4.69 9.31 -13.54
C ASN A 184 4.81 8.05 -14.41
N GLU A 185 4.91 8.26 -15.72
CA GLU A 185 5.00 7.17 -16.70
C GLU A 185 6.22 6.27 -16.48
N ASN A 186 7.36 6.83 -16.07
CA ASN A 186 8.57 6.05 -15.82
C ASN A 186 8.40 5.03 -14.69
N LEU A 187 7.49 5.25 -13.72
CA LEU A 187 7.24 4.30 -12.64
C LEU A 187 6.66 2.97 -13.15
N LYS A 188 6.13 2.92 -14.38
CA LYS A 188 5.59 1.68 -14.98
C LYS A 188 6.63 0.57 -15.09
N SER A 189 7.93 0.89 -15.20
CA SER A 189 9.01 -0.11 -15.20
C SER A 189 9.16 -0.83 -13.85
N ALA A 190 8.59 -0.29 -12.77
CA ALA A 190 8.73 -0.81 -11.40
C ALA A 190 7.48 -1.53 -10.86
N LEU A 191 6.43 -1.72 -11.68
CA LEU A 191 5.16 -2.28 -11.22
C LEU A 191 5.28 -3.70 -10.63
N ASN A 192 6.24 -4.51 -11.09
CA ASN A 192 6.48 -5.85 -10.54
C ASN A 192 7.10 -5.82 -9.12
N PHE A 193 7.57 -4.65 -8.67
CA PHE A 193 8.25 -4.49 -7.38
C PHE A 193 7.39 -3.78 -6.35
N ILE A 194 6.24 -3.23 -6.75
CA ILE A 194 5.39 -2.37 -5.92
C ILE A 194 3.94 -2.87 -6.02
N PRO A 195 3.21 -3.04 -4.91
CA PRO A 195 1.80 -3.38 -4.95
C PRO A 195 0.95 -2.16 -5.30
N GLU A 196 -0.21 -2.41 -5.91
CA GLU A 196 -1.25 -1.41 -6.11
C GLU A 196 -1.65 -0.77 -4.77
N TYR A 197 -1.98 0.52 -4.80
CA TYR A 197 -2.44 1.27 -3.61
C TYR A 197 -1.46 1.28 -2.44
N VAL A 198 -0.16 1.16 -2.75
CA VAL A 198 0.93 1.41 -1.80
C VAL A 198 1.53 2.78 -2.06
N ILE A 199 1.44 3.65 -1.06
CA ILE A 199 2.14 4.93 -1.04
C ILE A 199 3.57 4.69 -0.54
N ILE A 200 4.54 5.13 -1.33
CA ILE A 200 5.97 4.96 -1.08
C ILE A 200 6.67 6.32 -1.09
N SER A 201 7.43 6.61 -0.03
CA SER A 201 8.23 7.84 0.03
C SER A 201 9.39 7.82 -0.96
N GLN A 202 9.79 9.00 -1.46
CA GLN A 202 11.02 9.21 -2.22
C GLN A 202 12.30 8.68 -1.55
N HIS A 203 12.27 8.49 -0.23
CA HIS A 203 13.40 7.98 0.55
C HIS A 203 13.34 6.47 0.82
N GLU A 204 12.23 5.79 0.50
CA GLU A 204 12.10 4.36 0.71
C GLU A 204 12.92 3.58 -0.34
N HIS A 205 13.75 2.66 0.15
CA HIS A 205 14.47 1.73 -0.70
C HIS A 205 13.59 0.52 -1.05
N ILE A 206 13.45 0.25 -2.35
CA ILE A 206 12.76 -0.92 -2.89
C ILE A 206 13.81 -1.89 -3.45
N PRO A 207 14.01 -3.05 -2.81
CA PRO A 207 14.95 -4.03 -3.30
C PRO A 207 14.57 -4.53 -4.69
N GLY A 208 15.57 -4.71 -5.54
CA GLY A 208 15.39 -5.01 -6.96
C GLY A 208 15.34 -3.76 -7.84
N LEU A 209 15.20 -2.57 -7.26
CA LEU A 209 15.27 -1.30 -7.99
C LEU A 209 16.51 -0.51 -7.60
N ARG A 210 17.02 0.27 -8.55
CA ARG A 210 18.14 1.18 -8.39
C ARG A 210 17.87 2.51 -9.08
N ARG A 211 18.69 3.51 -8.75
CA ARG A 211 18.70 4.78 -9.48
C ARG A 211 19.31 4.56 -10.88
N PRO A 212 18.95 5.40 -11.86
CA PRO A 212 19.56 5.39 -13.17
C PRO A 212 21.08 5.53 -13.10
N THR A 213 21.80 4.66 -13.82
CA THR A 213 23.27 4.73 -13.90
C THR A 213 23.77 5.48 -15.12
N GLU A 214 22.91 5.77 -16.09
CA GLU A 214 23.26 6.44 -17.36
C GLU A 214 22.17 7.44 -17.79
N GLY A 215 22.49 8.27 -18.79
CA GLY A 215 21.53 9.17 -19.44
C GLY A 215 21.17 10.44 -18.67
N ILE A 216 20.19 11.20 -19.20
CA ILE A 216 19.76 12.50 -18.66
C ILE A 216 19.21 12.38 -17.23
N ALA A 217 18.65 11.22 -16.89
CA ALA A 217 18.14 10.94 -15.54
C ALA A 217 19.26 10.91 -14.48
N LEU A 218 20.49 10.48 -14.83
CA LEU A 218 21.67 10.53 -13.94
C LEU A 218 22.10 11.97 -13.62
N ILE A 219 21.95 12.89 -14.59
CA ILE A 219 22.39 14.29 -14.45
C ILE A 219 21.58 14.99 -13.34
N ARG A 220 20.34 14.57 -13.12
CA ARG A 220 19.49 15.06 -12.03
C ARG A 220 19.80 14.30 -10.73
N LYS A 221 20.97 14.58 -10.12
CA LYS A 221 21.42 13.98 -8.84
C LYS A 221 20.41 14.06 -7.69
N GLU A 222 19.43 14.95 -7.79
CA GLU A 222 18.40 15.19 -6.77
C GLU A 222 17.08 14.45 -7.02
N MET A 223 16.93 13.76 -8.16
CA MET A 223 15.68 13.05 -8.46
C MET A 223 15.51 11.80 -7.59
N PRO A 224 14.31 11.57 -7.02
CA PRO A 224 14.00 10.33 -6.32
C PRO A 224 14.22 9.10 -7.20
N MET A 225 14.61 7.96 -6.61
CA MET A 225 14.81 6.70 -7.34
C MET A 225 13.56 6.29 -8.13
N LEU A 226 12.38 6.44 -7.55
CA LEU A 226 11.11 6.08 -8.16
C LEU A 226 10.60 7.08 -9.22
N ALA A 227 11.29 8.19 -9.42
CA ALA A 227 11.00 9.07 -10.53
C ALA A 227 11.41 8.47 -11.89
N CYS A 228 12.43 7.61 -11.89
CA CYS A 228 12.89 6.88 -13.05
C CYS A 228 13.60 5.60 -12.57
N PRO A 229 12.85 4.58 -12.11
CA PRO A 229 13.46 3.39 -11.54
C PRO A 229 14.05 2.48 -12.62
N GLU A 230 15.24 1.93 -12.34
CA GLU A 230 15.85 0.87 -13.13
C GLU A 230 15.88 -0.43 -12.33
N GLU A 231 15.71 -1.57 -12.99
CA GLU A 231 15.90 -2.86 -12.36
C GLU A 231 17.39 -3.09 -12.03
N SER A 232 17.62 -3.70 -10.88
CA SER A 232 18.95 -4.16 -10.48
C SER A 232 19.32 -5.44 -11.21
N ASP A 233 20.61 -5.75 -11.27
CA ASP A 233 21.08 -7.00 -11.87
C ASP A 233 20.42 -8.21 -11.21
N THR A 234 19.98 -9.15 -12.03
CA THR A 234 19.36 -10.40 -11.58
C THR A 234 20.41 -11.48 -11.39
N PHE A 235 20.15 -12.40 -10.46
CA PHE A 235 20.93 -13.61 -10.31
C PHE A 235 20.00 -14.81 -10.18
N VAL A 236 20.46 -15.98 -10.62
CA VAL A 236 19.71 -17.22 -10.49
C VAL A 236 20.10 -17.90 -9.18
N GLY A 237 19.11 -18.13 -8.32
CA GLY A 237 19.26 -18.93 -7.10
C GLY A 237 18.46 -20.23 -7.19
N ILE A 238 19.02 -21.33 -6.68
CA ILE A 238 18.33 -22.62 -6.59
C ILE A 238 18.08 -22.91 -5.10
N LEU A 239 16.81 -23.11 -4.75
CA LEU A 239 16.40 -23.60 -3.44
C LEU A 239 16.02 -25.08 -3.60
N ASP A 240 16.76 -25.96 -2.93
CA ASP A 240 16.55 -27.41 -2.98
C ASP A 240 16.41 -28.01 -1.57
N ASN A 241 15.79 -29.19 -1.48
CA ASN A 241 15.58 -29.95 -0.25
C ASN A 241 14.87 -29.18 0.89
N LEU A 242 13.84 -28.41 0.55
CA LEU A 242 13.02 -27.73 1.55
C LEU A 242 12.22 -28.74 2.38
N SER A 243 12.41 -28.71 3.69
CA SER A 243 11.57 -29.43 4.66
C SER A 243 10.80 -28.44 5.52
N VAL A 244 9.47 -28.60 5.58
CA VAL A 244 8.58 -27.74 6.36
C VAL A 244 7.85 -28.60 7.37
N SER A 245 7.86 -28.19 8.64
CA SER A 245 7.14 -28.84 9.74
C SER A 245 6.26 -27.80 10.44
N PHE A 246 4.99 -28.15 10.67
CA PHE A 246 3.98 -27.25 11.26
C PHE A 246 3.86 -27.39 12.79
N GLY A 247 4.91 -27.88 13.45
CA GLY A 247 4.88 -28.14 14.89
C GLY A 247 3.85 -29.21 15.28
N VAL A 248 3.52 -29.27 16.57
CA VAL A 248 2.76 -30.40 17.14
C VAL A 248 1.25 -30.14 17.25
N LEU A 249 0.79 -28.90 17.01
CA LEU A 249 -0.61 -28.49 17.29
C LEU A 249 -1.28 -27.65 16.17
N PRO A 250 -1.13 -27.98 14.88
CA PRO A 250 -1.79 -27.20 13.81
C PRO A 250 -3.32 -27.21 13.95
N GLU A 251 -3.92 -28.35 14.29
CA GLU A 251 -5.37 -28.52 14.39
C GLU A 251 -5.99 -27.69 15.52
N GLU A 252 -5.34 -27.61 16.69
CA GLU A 252 -5.82 -26.79 17.81
C GLU A 252 -5.72 -25.29 17.49
N ILE A 253 -4.64 -24.86 16.82
CA ILE A 253 -4.49 -23.46 16.36
C ILE A 253 -5.58 -23.12 15.34
N GLU A 254 -5.82 -24.01 14.37
CA GLU A 254 -6.87 -23.85 13.36
C GLU A 254 -8.25 -23.76 14.01
N LYS A 255 -8.53 -24.61 15.00
CA LYS A 255 -9.80 -24.59 15.75
C LYS A 255 -10.02 -23.25 16.44
N VAL A 256 -9.03 -22.73 17.17
CA VAL A 256 -9.12 -21.42 17.83
C VAL A 256 -9.32 -20.29 16.81
N PHE A 257 -8.66 -20.37 15.66
CA PHE A 257 -8.81 -19.41 14.58
C PHE A 257 -10.21 -19.45 13.96
N LEU A 258 -10.73 -20.64 13.65
CA LEU A 258 -12.08 -20.82 13.12
C LEU A 258 -13.17 -20.36 14.09
N GLU A 259 -13.03 -20.65 15.38
CA GLU A 259 -13.96 -20.18 16.41
C GLU A 259 -13.99 -18.65 16.46
N THR A 260 -12.82 -18.01 16.40
CA THR A 260 -12.70 -16.54 16.39
C THR A 260 -13.35 -15.92 15.14
N LEU A 261 -13.08 -16.48 13.95
CA LEU A 261 -13.66 -16.00 12.70
C LEU A 261 -15.18 -16.19 12.64
N ASN A 262 -15.69 -17.33 13.10
CA ASN A 262 -17.13 -17.58 13.15
C ASN A 262 -17.83 -16.56 14.07
N ARG A 263 -17.24 -16.26 15.23
CA ARG A 263 -17.75 -15.22 16.15
C ARG A 263 -17.77 -13.84 15.49
N GLU A 264 -16.69 -13.44 14.82
CA GLU A 264 -16.64 -12.15 14.12
C GLU A 264 -17.66 -12.07 12.97
N ARG A 265 -17.79 -13.14 12.19
CA ARG A 265 -18.79 -13.26 11.13
C ARG A 265 -20.20 -13.10 11.69
N ASN A 266 -20.52 -13.79 12.78
CA ASN A 266 -21.82 -13.69 13.45
C ASN A 266 -22.08 -12.28 13.97
N PHE A 267 -21.07 -11.63 14.58
CA PHE A 267 -21.16 -10.24 15.01
C PHE A 267 -21.48 -9.29 13.83
N ARG A 268 -20.77 -9.42 12.70
CA ARG A 268 -21.02 -8.60 11.49
C ARG A 268 -22.43 -8.79 10.92
N LEU A 269 -23.04 -9.95 11.13
CA LEU A 269 -24.40 -10.28 10.71
C LEU A 269 -25.45 -9.94 11.78
N ASN A 270 -25.07 -9.25 12.87
CA ASN A 270 -25.93 -8.96 14.02
C ASN A 270 -26.58 -10.22 14.61
N ARG A 271 -25.81 -11.31 14.71
CA ARG A 271 -26.26 -12.59 15.26
C ARG A 271 -25.51 -12.95 16.55
N PRO A 272 -26.10 -13.80 17.42
CA PRO A 272 -25.40 -14.33 18.58
C PRO A 272 -24.08 -15.03 18.21
N PRO A 273 -23.03 -14.94 19.04
CA PRO A 273 -21.73 -15.60 18.80
C PRO A 273 -21.83 -17.09 18.45
N ASP A 274 -22.77 -17.79 19.11
CA ASP A 274 -22.98 -19.23 18.99
C ASP A 274 -24.18 -19.60 18.12
N ASP A 275 -24.62 -18.70 17.23
CA ASP A 275 -25.71 -19.01 16.30
C ASP A 275 -25.35 -20.23 15.43
N THR A 276 -26.16 -21.28 15.54
CA THR A 276 -26.05 -22.53 14.77
C THR A 276 -26.88 -22.50 13.49
N GLY A 277 -27.64 -21.43 13.24
CA GLY A 277 -28.45 -21.24 12.04
C GLY A 277 -27.65 -20.96 10.77
N ILE A 278 -26.33 -20.84 10.83
CA ILE A 278 -25.43 -20.73 9.68
C ILE A 278 -24.34 -21.81 9.80
N PRO A 279 -24.00 -22.52 8.72
CA PRO A 279 -22.86 -23.42 8.71
C PRO A 279 -21.59 -22.69 9.16
N ARG A 280 -20.90 -23.30 10.13
CA ARG A 280 -19.60 -22.83 10.62
C ARG A 280 -18.58 -22.89 9.48
N LEU A 281 -17.64 -21.95 9.50
CA LEU A 281 -16.46 -21.98 8.63
C LEU A 281 -15.65 -23.24 8.92
N GLU A 282 -15.16 -23.88 7.86
CA GLU A 282 -14.31 -25.06 7.90
C GLU A 282 -13.06 -24.85 7.04
N VAL A 283 -11.99 -25.58 7.34
CA VAL A 283 -10.78 -25.59 6.50
C VAL A 283 -11.05 -26.46 5.28
N ILE A 284 -11.19 -25.83 4.11
CA ILE A 284 -11.42 -26.54 2.84
C ILE A 284 -10.11 -27.14 2.30
N GLU A 285 -8.99 -26.43 2.48
CA GLU A 285 -7.69 -26.83 1.94
C GLU A 285 -6.54 -26.18 2.72
N ARG A 286 -5.37 -26.83 2.70
CA ARG A 286 -4.12 -26.29 3.23
C ARG A 286 -3.14 -26.09 2.09
N ARG A 287 -2.61 -24.87 1.97
CA ARG A 287 -1.70 -24.49 0.88
C ARG A 287 -0.41 -23.93 1.46
N LEU A 288 0.72 -24.51 1.06
CA LEU A 288 2.04 -23.92 1.27
C LEU A 288 2.38 -23.05 0.07
N ARG A 289 2.73 -21.78 0.30
CA ARG A 289 3.18 -20.85 -0.74
C ARG A 289 4.66 -20.55 -0.56
N ILE A 290 5.45 -20.80 -1.60
CA ILE A 290 6.89 -20.54 -1.62
C ILE A 290 7.16 -19.55 -2.75
N GLY A 291 7.74 -18.40 -2.43
CA GLY A 291 8.05 -17.37 -3.42
C GLY A 291 9.06 -16.37 -2.88
N ILE A 292 9.70 -15.64 -3.80
CA ILE A 292 10.68 -14.60 -3.50
C ILE A 292 9.95 -13.26 -3.38
N HIS A 293 10.23 -12.51 -2.31
CA HIS A 293 9.64 -11.19 -2.10
C HIS A 293 10.72 -10.13 -1.88
N ASN A 294 10.46 -8.89 -2.32
CA ASN A 294 11.30 -7.74 -2.00
C ASN A 294 10.89 -7.01 -0.71
N GLY A 295 10.01 -7.64 0.08
CA GLY A 295 9.44 -7.05 1.29
C GLY A 295 8.23 -6.15 1.03
N PHE A 296 7.85 -5.89 -0.22
CA PHE A 296 6.60 -5.22 -0.59
C PHE A 296 5.62 -6.17 -1.25
N THR A 297 6.11 -6.92 -2.24
CA THR A 297 5.33 -7.91 -2.99
C THR A 297 6.19 -9.14 -3.28
N TYR A 298 5.54 -10.22 -3.72
CA TYR A 298 6.25 -11.27 -4.42
C TYR A 298 6.70 -10.73 -5.79
N ILE A 299 7.96 -10.98 -6.15
CA ILE A 299 8.52 -10.56 -7.44
C ILE A 299 7.99 -11.42 -8.58
N GLU A 300 7.64 -12.67 -8.28
CA GLU A 300 6.98 -13.61 -9.18
C GLU A 300 5.84 -14.30 -8.42
N ASP A 301 4.88 -14.86 -9.16
CA ASP A 301 3.80 -15.63 -8.55
C ASP A 301 4.37 -16.77 -7.68
N PRO A 302 4.02 -16.83 -6.38
CA PRO A 302 4.55 -17.86 -5.50
C PRO A 302 4.05 -19.25 -5.91
N MET A 303 4.93 -20.23 -5.87
CA MET A 303 4.59 -21.64 -6.07
C MET A 303 3.64 -22.11 -4.97
N VAL A 304 2.54 -22.76 -5.35
CA VAL A 304 1.51 -23.23 -4.41
C VAL A 304 1.48 -24.75 -4.36
N PHE A 305 1.69 -25.29 -3.17
CA PHE A 305 1.65 -26.72 -2.88
C PHE A 305 0.45 -27.05 -2.00
N TYR A 306 -0.34 -28.04 -2.41
CA TYR A 306 -1.45 -28.54 -1.60
C TYR A 306 -0.89 -29.50 -0.56
N LEU A 307 -1.09 -29.17 0.71
CA LEU A 307 -0.68 -30.01 1.81
C LEU A 307 -1.79 -31.03 2.05
N THR A 308 -1.43 -32.30 1.96
CA THR A 308 -2.29 -33.41 2.37
C THR A 308 -1.73 -33.91 3.69
N ALA A 309 -2.58 -34.21 4.68
CA ALA A 309 -2.08 -34.80 5.92
C ALA A 309 -1.38 -36.14 5.58
N LYS A 310 -0.27 -36.45 6.25
CA LYS A 310 0.48 -37.68 5.96
C LYS A 310 -0.41 -38.93 6.13
N ASP A 311 -1.29 -38.89 7.12
CA ASP A 311 -2.27 -39.95 7.40
C ASP A 311 -3.32 -40.11 6.27
N GLU A 312 -3.63 -39.04 5.53
CA GLU A 312 -4.51 -39.09 4.35
C GLU A 312 -3.78 -39.63 3.11
N MET A 313 -2.46 -39.38 2.98
CA MET A 313 -1.64 -39.97 1.90
C MET A 313 -1.49 -41.48 2.08
N ASP A 314 -1.31 -41.94 3.32
CA ASP A 314 -1.22 -43.37 3.65
C ASP A 314 -2.57 -44.11 3.45
N SER A 315 -3.69 -43.37 3.41
CA SER A 315 -5.03 -43.92 3.14
C SER A 315 -5.37 -44.11 1.65
N GLY A 316 -4.47 -43.73 0.73
CA GLY A 316 -4.55 -44.04 -0.70
C GLY A 316 -5.66 -43.33 -1.50
N ARG A 317 -6.28 -42.26 -0.98
CA ARG A 317 -7.49 -41.67 -1.57
C ARG A 317 -7.34 -40.47 -2.50
N HIS A 318 -6.13 -39.99 -2.84
CA HIS A 318 -6.01 -38.87 -3.78
C HIS A 318 -4.96 -39.04 -4.89
N SER A 319 -5.44 -38.85 -6.13
CA SER A 319 -4.62 -38.61 -7.32
C SER A 319 -4.09 -37.17 -7.30
N ILE A 320 -2.78 -37.00 -7.38
CA ILE A 320 -2.11 -35.71 -7.59
C ILE A 320 -2.52 -35.18 -8.98
N ARG A 321 -3.54 -34.33 -9.06
CA ARG A 321 -3.82 -33.55 -10.28
C ARG A 321 -2.88 -32.35 -10.31
N ARG A 322 -1.70 -32.53 -10.91
CA ARG A 322 -0.88 -31.42 -11.41
C ARG A 322 -1.71 -30.65 -12.45
N ARG A 323 -2.22 -29.46 -12.10
CA ARG A 323 -2.45 -28.42 -13.12
C ARG A 323 -1.16 -27.60 -13.23
N SER A 324 -0.15 -28.19 -13.85
CA SER A 324 0.91 -27.38 -14.47
C SER A 324 0.28 -26.70 -15.69
N ARG A 325 0.10 -25.38 -15.66
CA ARG A 325 0.11 -24.64 -16.92
C ARG A 325 1.54 -24.75 -17.42
N SER A 326 1.72 -25.56 -18.46
CA SER A 326 2.99 -25.82 -19.09
C SER A 326 3.59 -24.53 -19.62
N LEU A 327 4.76 -24.14 -19.12
CA LEU A 327 5.68 -23.22 -19.79
C LEU A 327 6.34 -23.91 -20.99
N SER A 328 5.54 -24.37 -21.94
CA SER A 328 6.01 -24.94 -23.21
C SER A 328 5.23 -24.33 -24.36
N ARG A 329 5.56 -23.08 -24.68
CA ARG A 329 5.41 -22.50 -26.03
C ARG A 329 6.12 -21.15 -26.12
N MET A 330 7.45 -21.18 -26.07
CA MET A 330 8.29 -20.22 -26.79
C MET A 330 9.47 -20.97 -27.41
N SER A 331 9.13 -21.77 -28.42
CA SER A 331 10.08 -22.14 -29.47
C SER A 331 9.29 -22.04 -30.77
N ASN A 332 9.58 -20.97 -31.51
CA ASN A 332 9.53 -20.83 -32.96
C ASN A 332 9.49 -19.34 -33.28
N PHE A 333 10.63 -18.72 -33.53
CA PHE A 333 10.86 -17.94 -34.74
C PHE A 333 12.35 -18.02 -35.09
N ILE A 334 12.58 -18.24 -36.39
CA ILE A 334 13.86 -18.26 -37.09
C ILE A 334 14.48 -16.87 -37.05
#